data_AF-A0A417Y726-F1
#
_entry.id   AF-A0A417Y726-F1
#
_cell.length_a   1.000
_cell.length_b   1.000
_cell.length_c   1.000
_cell.angle_alpha   90.00
_cell.angle_beta   90.00
_cell.angle_gamma   90.00
#
_symmetry.space_group_name_H-M   'P 1'
#
loop_
_entity.id
_entity.type
_entity.pdbx_description
1 polymer ?
#
loop_
_entity_poly.entity_id
_entity_poly.type
_entity_poly.pdbx_seq_one_letter_code
_entity_poly.pdbx_strand_id
1 'polypeptide(L)'
;MEQCLTRFSSMFRSANTRGSNFAVVNEDAIVVEPVVTAEKLASLLAVGCELPMLDFKQVVDLDEHSELVELAKDVAALRSCGGYLAIGVNDEGEAIGLDEVSAAKFDEANLRQKLEKFLHPTNLIAARHKTDGKHVVLIYVPRHPLGFTVVKVLGEYTKPGGGQKIVLRPGDVFVRHGTSSERWAEGDVEALLRPRDNALRESHRAEFAATVAAIQSGAQGQSIASGPVQSLVWQLDQASFDGAVVELLRRADLVPIRLFLVRTPGEARASANRGDRDELNTILDRLVSLAAIALTLGHAELEHDVTEALANIYEASAIVSYPVSDAEPVRSQFVWLDVLARVVALGGLAVVMKEWGTVRALALQSAPDNSYASWLRHGLTHAARANIFPTTASGKPEQGALIPLARRVAHRLPALRPYAPDDDRYDPTPGADIAPIDPVLDSLCAFDALAALVVMADLPSDRFDDHHYYPSFGHYYSTRSEPYWARVLKDPTMRDVLLPDVDDEMLGRAMSTVARVAHTVVQGGWGLWDVEDNTVMKFIQDWRREDAERRGSE
;
A
#
# COMPACT_ATOMS: atom_id res chain seq x y z
N MET A 1 34.14 -23.46 21.58
CA MET A 1 33.98 -22.74 20.29
C MET A 1 34.26 -23.64 19.08
N GLU A 2 35.44 -24.26 18.94
CA GLU A 2 35.77 -25.12 17.77
C GLU A 2 34.89 -26.36 17.58
N GLN A 3 34.42 -26.99 18.66
CA GLN A 3 33.57 -28.19 18.58
C GLN A 3 32.11 -27.90 18.14
N CYS A 4 31.63 -26.66 18.25
CA CYS A 4 30.26 -26.29 17.86
C CYS A 4 30.15 -26.04 16.35
N LEU A 5 31.16 -25.39 15.75
CA LEU A 5 31.25 -25.16 14.30
C LEU A 5 31.43 -26.45 13.48
N THR A 6 32.02 -27.50 14.08
CA THR A 6 32.33 -28.74 13.36
C THR A 6 31.08 -29.62 13.12
N ARG A 7 30.05 -29.53 13.98
CA ARG A 7 28.78 -30.27 13.80
C ARG A 7 27.87 -29.65 12.73
N PHE A 8 27.96 -28.34 12.48
CA PHE A 8 27.16 -27.68 11.44
C PHE A 8 27.68 -27.97 10.02
N SER A 9 29.00 -28.15 9.84
CA SER A 9 29.59 -28.38 8.51
C SER A 9 29.25 -29.74 7.89
N SER A 10 28.83 -30.76 8.66
CA SER A 10 28.51 -32.09 8.12
C SER A 10 27.08 -32.21 7.58
N MET A 11 26.18 -31.28 7.94
CA MET A 11 24.77 -31.33 7.50
C MET A 11 24.54 -30.70 6.11
N PHE A 12 25.47 -29.90 5.60
CA PHE A 12 25.33 -29.16 4.33
C PHE A 12 26.17 -29.67 3.15
N ARG A 13 26.93 -30.77 3.29
CA ARG A 13 27.78 -31.33 2.21
C ARG A 13 27.06 -32.31 1.28
N SER A 14 25.84 -32.01 0.85
CA SER A 14 25.23 -32.74 -0.27
C SER A 14 24.22 -31.89 -1.04
N ALA A 15 24.68 -30.82 -1.66
CA ALA A 15 24.22 -30.34 -2.97
C ALA A 15 24.77 -28.93 -3.23
N ASN A 16 25.90 -28.82 -3.94
CA ASN A 16 25.99 -27.82 -5.01
C ASN A 16 27.26 -27.97 -5.83
N THR A 17 27.10 -28.15 -7.14
CA THR A 17 28.10 -27.82 -8.15
C THR A 17 27.48 -26.78 -9.07
N ARG A 18 28.18 -25.63 -9.17
CA ARG A 18 28.09 -24.52 -10.14
C ARG A 18 27.25 -23.29 -9.77
N GLY A 19 27.97 -22.15 -9.62
CA GLY A 19 27.65 -20.92 -10.35
C GLY A 19 26.94 -19.79 -9.59
N SER A 20 27.73 -18.86 -9.05
CA SER A 20 27.50 -17.40 -8.98
C SER A 20 26.16 -16.84 -8.46
N ASN A 21 26.18 -16.37 -7.21
CA ASN A 21 25.76 -15.02 -6.80
C ASN A 21 26.30 -14.79 -5.38
N PHE A 22 27.09 -13.73 -5.16
CA PHE A 22 27.54 -13.33 -3.81
C PHE A 22 26.33 -12.77 -3.05
N ALA A 23 25.54 -13.67 -2.47
CA ALA A 23 24.67 -13.32 -1.36
C ALA A 23 25.57 -12.91 -0.19
N VAL A 24 25.33 -11.73 0.37
CA VAL A 24 25.85 -11.39 1.70
C VAL A 24 25.28 -12.46 2.64
N VAL A 25 26.12 -13.43 3.01
CA VAL A 25 25.76 -14.46 3.97
C VAL A 25 25.58 -13.72 5.29
N ASN A 26 24.36 -13.70 5.82
CA ASN A 26 24.13 -13.28 7.20
C ASN A 26 24.93 -14.25 8.08
N GLU A 27 26.00 -13.77 8.70
CA GLU A 27 26.89 -14.54 9.57
C GLU A 27 26.26 -14.87 10.94
N ASP A 28 25.05 -14.38 11.19
CA ASP A 28 24.36 -14.57 12.47
C ASP A 28 23.61 -15.91 12.50
N ALA A 29 23.89 -16.71 13.53
CA ALA A 29 23.25 -18.01 13.77
C ALA A 29 21.72 -17.92 14.00
N ILE A 30 21.18 -16.72 14.19
CA ILE A 30 19.75 -16.45 14.36
C ILE A 30 19.33 -15.19 13.59
N VAL A 31 18.13 -15.21 13.00
CA VAL A 31 17.51 -14.03 12.38
C VAL A 31 16.75 -13.24 13.45
N VAL A 32 17.02 -11.95 13.59
CA VAL A 32 16.34 -11.07 14.56
C VAL A 32 15.26 -10.25 13.86
N GLU A 33 14.00 -10.51 14.22
CA GLU A 33 12.79 -9.97 13.58
C GLU A 33 11.65 -9.84 14.61
N PRO A 34 10.64 -8.97 14.39
CA PRO A 34 9.57 -8.74 15.36
C PRO A 34 8.53 -9.89 15.42
N VAL A 35 9.00 -11.13 15.53
CA VAL A 35 8.20 -12.36 15.55
C VAL A 35 8.40 -13.05 16.89
N VAL A 36 7.29 -13.35 17.57
CA VAL A 36 7.28 -14.05 18.87
C VAL A 36 6.33 -15.26 18.83
N THR A 37 6.39 -16.04 17.75
CA THR A 37 5.54 -17.24 17.56
C THR A 37 6.14 -18.45 18.27
N ALA A 38 5.32 -19.50 18.44
CA ALA A 38 5.79 -20.78 18.98
C ALA A 38 6.89 -21.41 18.11
N GLU A 39 6.81 -21.27 16.78
CA GLU A 39 7.84 -21.72 15.85
C GLU A 39 9.14 -20.94 16.03
N LYS A 40 9.05 -19.61 16.22
CA LYS A 40 10.22 -18.80 16.49
C LYS A 40 10.89 -19.22 17.79
N LEU A 41 10.11 -19.40 18.86
CA LEU A 41 10.62 -19.93 20.12
C LEU A 41 11.33 -21.28 19.92
N ALA A 42 10.70 -22.24 19.25
CA ALA A 42 11.31 -23.56 18.99
C ALA A 42 12.64 -23.44 18.23
N SER A 43 12.72 -22.53 17.25
CA SER A 43 13.96 -22.28 16.50
C SER A 43 15.08 -21.69 17.37
N LEU A 44 14.74 -20.80 18.31
CA LEU A 44 15.70 -20.21 19.24
C LEU A 44 16.19 -21.22 20.28
N LEU A 45 15.29 -22.07 20.82
CA LEU A 45 15.67 -23.14 21.75
C LEU A 45 16.59 -24.17 21.10
N ALA A 46 16.37 -24.47 19.81
CA ALA A 46 17.20 -25.42 19.05
C ALA A 46 18.67 -24.97 18.87
N VAL A 47 18.97 -23.69 19.12
CA VAL A 47 20.36 -23.17 19.16
C VAL A 47 21.15 -23.83 20.31
N GLY A 48 20.47 -24.16 21.42
CA GLY A 48 21.05 -24.89 22.55
C GLY A 48 22.13 -24.15 23.34
N CYS A 49 22.29 -22.85 23.10
CA CYS A 49 23.18 -21.97 23.85
C CYS A 49 22.80 -20.50 23.65
N GLU A 50 23.25 -19.65 24.57
CA GLU A 50 23.11 -18.19 24.45
C GLU A 50 23.98 -17.61 23.33
N LEU A 51 23.48 -16.53 22.73
CA LEU A 51 24.16 -15.75 21.69
C LEU A 51 24.10 -14.27 22.06
N PRO A 52 24.88 -13.40 21.38
CA PRO A 52 24.79 -11.96 21.64
C PRO A 52 23.37 -11.38 21.50
N MET A 53 22.54 -12.01 20.66
CA MET A 53 21.16 -11.61 20.40
C MET A 53 20.12 -12.58 21.01
N LEU A 54 20.52 -13.52 21.87
CA LEU A 54 19.63 -14.47 22.53
C LEU A 54 20.12 -14.78 23.95
N ASP A 55 19.28 -14.47 24.94
CA ASP A 55 19.57 -14.68 26.36
C ASP A 55 18.51 -15.60 26.97
N PHE A 56 18.93 -16.57 27.77
CA PHE A 56 18.05 -17.53 28.43
C PHE A 56 17.99 -17.24 29.92
N LYS A 57 16.76 -17.10 30.44
CA LYS A 57 16.54 -16.91 31.87
C LYS A 57 15.67 -18.02 32.41
N GLN A 58 16.14 -18.67 33.45
CA GLN A 58 15.41 -19.75 34.11
C GLN A 58 14.15 -19.22 34.79
N VAL A 59 14.31 -18.25 35.69
CA VAL A 59 13.21 -17.62 36.44
C VAL A 59 13.46 -16.12 36.49
N VAL A 60 12.39 -15.34 36.30
CA VAL A 60 12.37 -13.89 36.53
C VAL A 60 11.04 -13.52 37.18
N ASP A 61 11.06 -13.11 38.44
CA ASP A 61 9.94 -12.50 39.15
C ASP A 61 9.95 -10.98 38.96
N LEU A 62 9.01 -10.50 38.16
CA LEU A 62 8.84 -9.08 37.88
C LEU A 62 8.48 -8.25 39.13
N ASP A 63 8.05 -8.86 40.22
CA ASP A 63 7.75 -8.17 41.48
C ASP A 63 8.96 -8.08 42.42
N GLU A 64 10.01 -8.86 42.18
CA GLU A 64 11.28 -8.72 42.88
C GLU A 64 12.11 -7.58 42.27
N HIS A 65 12.43 -6.57 43.08
CA HIS A 65 13.15 -5.39 42.59
C HIS A 65 14.55 -5.74 42.05
N SER A 66 15.24 -6.70 42.67
CA SER A 66 16.58 -7.14 42.26
C SER A 66 16.57 -7.70 40.83
N GLU A 67 15.61 -8.59 40.54
CA GLU A 67 15.47 -9.26 39.25
C GLU A 67 14.95 -8.30 38.17
N LEU A 68 14.03 -7.39 38.52
CA LEU A 68 13.59 -6.36 37.59
C LEU A 68 14.73 -5.43 37.16
N VAL A 69 15.64 -5.08 38.08
CA VAL A 69 16.81 -4.25 37.78
C VAL A 69 17.80 -4.97 36.86
N GLU A 70 18.03 -6.27 37.06
CA GLU A 70 18.88 -7.08 36.17
C GLU A 70 18.21 -7.27 34.80
N LEU A 71 16.90 -7.50 34.74
CA LEU A 71 16.15 -7.58 33.48
C LEU A 71 16.24 -6.27 32.70
N ALA A 72 16.12 -5.12 33.38
CA ALA A 72 16.28 -3.81 32.75
C ALA A 72 17.69 -3.61 32.18
N LYS A 73 18.72 -4.13 32.84
CA LYS A 73 20.11 -4.12 32.32
C LYS A 73 20.21 -4.96 31.03
N ASP A 74 19.65 -6.16 31.01
CA ASP A 74 19.71 -7.05 29.84
C ASP A 74 18.92 -6.52 28.65
N VAL A 75 17.75 -5.90 28.91
CA VAL A 75 17.01 -5.17 27.88
C VAL A 75 17.83 -3.99 27.39
N ALA A 76 18.45 -3.20 28.27
CA ALA A 76 19.29 -2.07 27.86
C ALA A 76 20.46 -2.51 26.96
N ALA A 77 21.10 -3.63 27.28
CA ALA A 77 22.16 -4.21 26.46
C ALA A 77 21.62 -4.70 25.11
N LEU A 78 20.49 -5.42 25.08
CA LEU A 78 19.88 -5.88 23.82
C LEU A 78 19.41 -4.73 22.92
N ARG A 79 19.15 -3.54 23.46
CA ARG A 79 18.85 -2.36 22.62
C ARG A 79 20.03 -1.97 21.72
N SER A 80 21.25 -2.46 21.98
CA SER A 80 22.42 -2.17 21.15
C SER A 80 22.46 -2.95 19.82
N CYS A 81 22.03 -4.20 19.83
CA CYS A 81 22.06 -5.12 18.69
C CYS A 81 20.67 -5.60 18.23
N GLY A 82 19.67 -5.53 19.10
CA GLY A 82 18.41 -6.26 18.98
C GLY A 82 18.56 -7.71 19.46
N GLY A 83 17.44 -8.38 19.72
CA GLY A 83 17.45 -9.81 20.03
C GLY A 83 16.24 -10.29 20.83
N TYR A 84 16.42 -11.43 21.49
CA TYR A 84 15.38 -12.11 22.25
C TYR A 84 15.82 -12.43 23.68
N LEU A 85 14.86 -12.40 24.59
CA LEU A 85 14.95 -13.01 25.91
C LEU A 85 13.95 -14.17 25.96
N ALA A 86 14.38 -15.37 26.36
CA ALA A 86 13.48 -16.48 26.63
C ALA A 86 13.46 -16.78 28.13
N ILE A 87 12.31 -16.61 28.78
CA ILE A 87 12.13 -16.80 30.22
C ILE A 87 11.43 -18.14 30.48
N GLY A 88 11.89 -18.91 31.46
CA GLY A 88 11.48 -20.29 31.70
C GLY A 88 12.37 -21.32 31.01
N VAL A 89 13.61 -20.95 30.69
CA VAL A 89 14.57 -21.73 29.90
C VAL A 89 15.94 -21.74 30.59
N ASN A 90 16.63 -22.88 30.62
CA ASN A 90 18.01 -22.95 31.10
C ASN A 90 19.04 -22.53 30.03
N ASP A 91 20.30 -22.46 30.43
CA ASP A 91 21.41 -21.99 29.60
C ASP A 91 21.66 -22.91 28.39
N GLU A 92 21.15 -24.16 28.45
CA GLU A 92 21.18 -25.16 27.37
C GLU A 92 19.98 -25.10 26.41
N GLY A 93 19.05 -24.16 26.59
CA GLY A 93 17.86 -24.02 25.74
C GLY A 93 16.73 -25.01 26.06
N GLU A 94 16.80 -25.70 27.19
CA GLU A 94 15.74 -26.60 27.66
C GLU A 94 14.68 -25.81 28.46
N ALA A 95 13.41 -26.01 28.11
CA ALA A 95 12.31 -25.41 28.85
C ALA A 95 12.24 -26.01 30.27
N ILE A 96 12.48 -25.19 31.30
CA ILE A 96 12.25 -25.55 32.70
C ILE A 96 10.85 -25.19 33.18
N GLY A 97 10.25 -24.17 32.56
CA GLY A 97 8.88 -23.73 32.81
C GLY A 97 8.74 -22.71 33.92
N LEU A 98 7.87 -21.73 33.69
CA LEU A 98 7.31 -20.87 34.72
C LEU A 98 5.97 -21.45 35.22
N ASP A 99 5.58 -21.09 36.44
CA ASP A 99 4.18 -21.27 36.85
C ASP A 99 3.25 -20.29 36.10
N GLU A 100 1.97 -20.63 36.04
CA GLU A 100 0.98 -19.86 35.27
C GLU A 100 0.82 -18.42 35.77
N VAL A 101 0.95 -18.19 37.08
CA VAL A 101 0.82 -16.86 37.69
C VAL A 101 2.00 -15.99 37.29
N SER A 102 3.22 -16.50 37.40
CA SER A 102 4.45 -15.79 36.98
C SER A 102 4.45 -15.52 35.47
N ALA A 103 4.10 -16.52 34.65
CA ALA A 103 4.02 -16.35 33.20
C ALA A 103 3.00 -15.28 32.80
N ALA A 104 1.85 -15.20 33.49
CA ALA A 104 0.81 -14.21 33.20
C ALA A 104 1.23 -12.75 33.43
N LYS A 105 2.25 -12.49 34.26
CA LYS A 105 2.78 -11.14 34.47
C LYS A 105 3.55 -10.59 33.27
N PHE A 106 3.95 -11.44 32.33
CA PHE A 106 4.70 -11.03 31.12
C PHE A 106 3.75 -10.63 29.98
N ASP A 107 2.81 -9.74 30.26
CA ASP A 107 2.12 -8.99 29.21
C ASP A 107 2.92 -7.72 28.85
N GLU A 108 2.77 -7.28 27.62
CA GLU A 108 3.54 -6.16 27.06
C GLU A 108 3.36 -4.85 27.85
N ALA A 109 2.14 -4.57 28.31
CA ALA A 109 1.82 -3.33 29.01
C ALA A 109 2.48 -3.28 30.40
N ASN A 110 2.39 -4.37 31.17
CA ASN A 110 3.03 -4.47 32.48
C ASN A 110 4.56 -4.43 32.36
N LEU A 111 5.13 -5.17 31.40
CA LEU A 111 6.57 -5.21 31.18
C LEU A 111 7.10 -3.82 30.80
N ARG A 112 6.43 -3.12 29.88
CA ARG A 112 6.76 -1.73 29.53
C ARG A 112 6.69 -0.81 30.74
N GLN A 113 5.59 -0.84 31.49
CA GLN A 113 5.40 0.00 32.68
C GLN A 113 6.51 -0.19 33.72
N LYS A 114 6.99 -1.43 33.92
CA LYS A 114 8.07 -1.73 34.86
C LYS A 114 9.45 -1.31 34.33
N LEU A 115 9.76 -1.58 33.06
CA LEU A 115 11.06 -1.24 32.45
C LEU A 115 11.26 0.26 32.25
N GLU A 116 10.21 1.02 31.92
CA GLU A 116 10.27 2.47 31.69
C GLU A 116 10.60 3.29 32.95
N LYS A 117 10.54 2.66 34.14
CA LYS A 117 11.09 3.24 35.36
C LYS A 117 12.60 3.46 35.24
N PHE A 118 13.29 2.53 34.58
CA PHE A 118 14.75 2.53 34.44
C PHE A 118 15.23 3.04 33.08
N LEU A 119 14.47 2.79 32.02
CA LEU A 119 14.85 3.06 30.64
C LEU A 119 13.92 4.09 29.99
N HIS A 120 14.40 4.75 28.93
CA HIS A 120 13.53 5.52 28.04
C HIS A 120 12.48 4.61 27.38
N PRO A 121 11.36 5.17 26.86
CA PRO A 121 10.27 4.38 26.31
C PRO A 121 10.74 3.20 25.46
N THR A 122 10.27 2.01 25.82
CA THR A 122 10.76 0.75 25.26
C THR A 122 9.63 0.07 24.51
N ASN A 123 9.78 0.02 23.18
CA ASN A 123 8.96 -0.84 22.33
C ASN A 123 9.57 -2.24 22.39
N LEU A 124 8.77 -3.22 22.80
CA LEU A 124 9.12 -4.64 22.86
C LEU A 124 7.86 -5.43 22.56
N ILE A 125 8.01 -6.70 22.17
CA ILE A 125 6.88 -7.60 21.93
C ILE A 125 7.09 -8.82 22.83
N ALA A 126 6.09 -9.21 23.61
CA ALA A 126 6.15 -10.37 24.49
C ALA A 126 5.02 -11.34 24.19
N ALA A 127 5.34 -12.64 24.14
CA ALA A 127 4.35 -13.70 23.99
C ALA A 127 4.61 -14.86 24.94
N ARG A 128 3.53 -15.52 25.36
CA ARG A 128 3.54 -16.68 26.24
C ARG A 128 3.28 -17.94 25.42
N HIS A 129 4.08 -18.96 25.64
CA HIS A 129 4.00 -20.24 24.96
C HIS A 129 3.94 -21.41 25.95
N LYS A 130 3.51 -22.56 25.46
CA LYS A 130 3.64 -23.85 26.16
C LYS A 130 4.54 -24.76 25.33
N THR A 131 5.66 -25.17 25.91
CA THR A 131 6.61 -26.15 25.32
C THR A 131 6.66 -27.34 26.25
N ASP A 132 6.31 -28.53 25.77
CA ASP A 132 6.21 -29.76 26.59
C ASP A 132 5.38 -29.58 27.88
N GLY A 133 4.30 -28.82 27.79
CA GLY A 133 3.42 -28.50 28.92
C GLY A 133 3.95 -27.45 29.90
N LYS A 134 5.16 -26.93 29.69
CA LYS A 134 5.81 -25.92 30.51
C LYS A 134 5.62 -24.52 29.92
N HIS A 135 5.36 -23.51 30.75
CA HIS A 135 5.20 -22.14 30.27
C HIS A 135 6.54 -21.48 30.00
N VAL A 136 6.70 -20.90 28.81
CA VAL A 136 7.89 -20.14 28.40
C VAL A 136 7.43 -18.79 27.84
N VAL A 137 8.15 -17.73 28.18
CA VAL A 137 7.89 -16.39 27.67
C VAL A 137 8.98 -16.02 26.68
N LEU A 138 8.59 -15.57 25.49
CA LEU A 138 9.51 -15.01 24.50
C LEU A 138 9.31 -13.50 24.44
N ILE A 139 10.40 -12.75 24.61
CA ILE A 139 10.40 -11.29 24.53
C ILE A 139 11.33 -10.89 23.39
N TYR A 140 10.79 -10.20 22.39
CA TYR A 140 11.56 -9.53 21.36
C TYR A 140 11.93 -8.11 21.80
N VAL A 141 13.22 -7.80 21.77
CA VAL A 141 13.77 -6.47 22.04
C VAL A 141 14.33 -5.90 20.72
N PRO A 142 13.69 -4.90 20.11
CA PRO A 142 14.21 -4.27 18.90
C PRO A 142 15.48 -3.48 19.20
N ARG A 143 16.38 -3.40 18.23
CA ARG A 143 17.50 -2.47 18.28
C ARG A 143 17.00 -1.02 18.39
N HIS A 144 17.66 -0.20 19.20
CA HIS A 144 17.34 1.23 19.26
C HIS A 144 17.83 1.94 17.98
N PRO A 145 17.10 2.90 17.39
CA PRO A 145 17.54 3.63 16.19
C PRO A 145 18.88 4.37 16.35
N LEU A 146 19.16 4.89 17.55
CA LEU A 146 20.47 5.47 17.91
C LEU A 146 21.56 4.43 18.20
N GLY A 147 21.21 3.14 18.22
CA GLY A 147 22.11 2.05 18.55
C GLY A 147 22.29 1.81 20.05
N PHE A 148 21.68 2.57 20.96
CA PHE A 148 21.75 2.32 22.40
C PHE A 148 20.59 3.00 23.15
N THR A 149 20.41 2.66 24.43
CA THR A 149 19.52 3.37 25.36
C THR A 149 20.31 3.84 26.57
N VAL A 150 19.91 4.98 27.15
CA VAL A 150 20.53 5.54 28.35
C VAL A 150 19.67 5.19 29.56
N VAL A 151 20.32 4.76 30.63
CA VAL A 151 19.67 4.51 31.92
C VAL A 151 19.26 5.83 32.56
N LYS A 152 18.00 5.92 33.02
CA LYS A 152 17.41 7.13 33.60
C LYS A 152 17.63 7.27 35.09
N VAL A 153 17.53 6.17 35.84
CA VAL A 153 17.50 6.18 37.31
C VAL A 153 18.45 5.14 37.89
N LEU A 154 18.84 5.32 39.15
CA LEU A 154 19.63 4.36 39.91
C LEU A 154 18.83 3.07 40.13
N GLY A 155 19.44 1.92 39.83
CA GLY A 155 18.91 0.60 40.14
C GLY A 155 19.89 -0.15 41.03
N GLU A 156 19.52 -0.32 42.30
CA GLU A 156 20.33 -0.97 43.32
C GLU A 156 19.49 -1.86 44.25
N TYR A 157 20.12 -2.88 44.83
CA TYR A 157 19.48 -3.75 45.80
C TYR A 157 20.48 -4.33 46.80
N THR A 158 19.97 -4.71 47.97
CA THR A 158 20.77 -5.36 49.03
C THR A 158 20.95 -6.85 48.71
N LYS A 159 22.19 -7.32 48.66
CA LYS A 159 22.51 -8.74 48.46
C LYS A 159 22.16 -9.57 49.70
N PRO A 160 21.96 -10.89 49.55
CA PRO A 160 21.99 -11.83 50.68
C PRO A 160 23.33 -11.70 51.43
N GLY A 161 23.32 -11.15 52.65
CA GLY A 161 24.52 -10.78 53.40
C GLY A 161 24.70 -9.28 53.69
N GLY A 162 23.78 -8.43 53.24
CA GLY A 162 23.65 -7.03 53.70
C GLY A 162 24.44 -5.98 52.90
N GLY A 163 25.27 -6.39 51.94
CA GLY A 163 25.98 -5.46 51.06
C GLY A 163 25.09 -4.89 49.94
N GLN A 164 25.21 -3.60 49.65
CA GLN A 164 24.51 -2.98 48.52
C GLN A 164 25.15 -3.35 47.16
N LYS A 165 24.33 -3.63 46.15
CA LYS A 165 24.73 -3.83 44.76
C LYS A 165 24.11 -2.76 43.88
N ILE A 166 24.94 -1.95 43.23
CA ILE A 166 24.50 -1.02 42.20
C ILE A 166 24.65 -1.70 40.84
N VAL A 167 23.54 -1.84 40.12
CA VAL A 167 23.53 -2.45 38.78
C VAL A 167 23.47 -1.35 37.72
N LEU A 168 22.52 -0.42 37.88
CA LEU A 168 22.21 0.66 36.94
C LEU A 168 22.53 2.01 37.57
N ARG A 169 23.25 2.88 36.86
CA ARG A 169 23.43 4.30 37.24
C ARG A 169 22.83 5.21 36.18
N PRO A 170 22.27 6.37 36.55
CA PRO A 170 21.85 7.36 35.57
C PRO A 170 23.01 7.71 34.63
N GLY A 171 22.75 7.68 33.32
CA GLY A 171 23.77 7.90 32.28
C GLY A 171 24.52 6.64 31.83
N ASP A 172 24.34 5.50 32.49
CA ASP A 172 24.92 4.24 32.00
C ASP A 172 24.32 3.88 30.63
N VAL A 173 25.18 3.34 29.76
CA VAL A 173 24.81 2.68 28.51
C VAL A 173 25.34 1.26 28.58
N PHE A 174 24.46 0.29 28.32
CA PHE A 174 24.82 -1.11 28.27
C PHE A 174 24.85 -1.61 26.82
N VAL A 175 25.78 -2.50 26.53
CA VAL A 175 25.99 -3.16 25.22
C VAL A 175 26.20 -4.65 25.43
N ARG A 176 25.98 -5.43 24.37
CA ARG A 176 26.30 -6.86 24.35
C ARG A 176 27.74 -7.09 23.89
N HIS A 177 28.56 -7.70 24.75
CA HIS A 177 29.87 -8.25 24.41
C HIS A 177 29.80 -9.78 24.54
N GLY A 178 29.66 -10.47 23.41
CA GLY A 178 29.26 -11.87 23.44
C GLY A 178 27.88 -11.98 24.11
N THR A 179 27.72 -12.92 25.04
CA THR A 179 26.48 -13.09 25.81
C THR A 179 26.37 -12.14 27.00
N SER A 180 27.40 -11.36 27.32
CA SER A 180 27.43 -10.51 28.52
C SER A 180 26.85 -9.13 28.29
N SER A 181 26.03 -8.67 29.23
CA SER A 181 25.53 -7.29 29.32
C SER A 181 26.54 -6.43 30.10
N GLU A 182 27.26 -5.56 29.41
CA GLU A 182 28.35 -4.75 29.98
C GLU A 182 28.14 -3.26 29.72
N ARG A 183 28.80 -2.40 30.52
CA ARG A 183 28.83 -0.97 30.21
C ARG A 183 29.68 -0.75 28.98
N TRP A 184 29.24 0.15 28.10
CA TRP A 184 29.99 0.48 26.89
C TRP A 184 31.38 1.06 27.21
N ALA A 185 32.30 0.91 26.27
CA ALA A 185 33.61 1.49 26.23
C ALA A 185 33.75 2.42 25.02
N GLU A 186 34.87 3.16 24.95
CA GLU A 186 35.17 4.09 23.85
C GLU A 186 35.07 3.43 22.46
N GLY A 187 35.55 2.18 22.34
CA GLY A 187 35.53 1.43 21.08
C GLY A 187 34.12 1.06 20.58
N ASP A 188 33.12 1.04 21.44
CA ASP A 188 31.76 0.67 21.07
C ASP A 188 31.04 1.80 20.35
N VAL A 189 31.38 3.05 20.67
CA VAL A 189 30.69 4.24 20.17
C VAL A 189 30.63 4.26 18.64
N GLU A 190 31.75 3.98 17.97
CA GLU A 190 31.79 3.95 16.51
C GLU A 190 30.94 2.81 15.95
N ALA A 191 31.01 1.61 16.53
CA ALA A 191 30.25 0.44 16.08
C ALA A 191 28.73 0.66 16.23
N LEU A 192 28.30 1.32 17.30
CA LEU A 192 26.88 1.60 17.56
C LEU A 192 26.32 2.65 16.60
N LEU A 193 27.09 3.69 16.30
CA LEU A 193 26.66 4.80 15.44
C LEU A 193 26.78 4.50 13.95
N ARG A 194 27.71 3.63 13.54
CA ARG A 194 28.00 3.34 12.12
C ARG A 194 26.75 2.97 11.29
N PRO A 195 25.82 2.13 11.76
CA PRO A 195 24.60 1.83 11.00
C PRO A 195 23.70 3.04 10.78
N ARG A 196 23.55 3.92 11.79
CA ARG A 196 22.82 5.19 11.65
C ARG A 196 23.51 6.11 10.65
N ASP A 197 24.82 6.27 10.76
CA ASP A 197 25.58 7.15 9.86
C ASP A 197 25.53 6.65 8.41
N ASN A 198 25.59 5.33 8.21
CA ASN A 198 25.44 4.73 6.89
C ASN A 198 24.03 4.95 6.33
N ALA A 199 22.98 4.75 7.14
CA ALA A 199 21.61 5.03 6.73
C ALA A 199 21.41 6.51 6.35
N LEU A 200 21.99 7.44 7.11
CA LEU A 200 21.94 8.86 6.82
C LEU A 200 22.68 9.22 5.53
N ARG A 201 23.89 8.68 5.33
CA ARG A 201 24.67 8.89 4.09
C ARG A 201 23.92 8.36 2.86
N GLU A 202 23.29 7.20 2.99
CA GLU A 202 22.54 6.61 1.88
C GLU A 202 21.28 7.41 1.56
N SER A 203 20.56 7.87 2.59
CA SER A 203 19.43 8.80 2.42
C SER A 203 19.84 10.08 1.68
N HIS A 204 20.95 10.71 2.07
CA HIS A 204 21.45 11.91 1.38
C HIS A 204 21.92 11.62 -0.06
N ARG A 205 22.49 10.44 -0.33
CA ARG A 205 22.86 10.04 -1.70
C ARG A 205 21.63 9.86 -2.58
N ALA A 206 20.57 9.23 -2.06
CA ALA A 206 19.31 9.07 -2.76
C ALA A 206 18.68 10.42 -3.09
N GLU A 207 18.64 11.36 -2.14
CA GLU A 207 18.12 12.72 -2.34
C GLU A 207 18.92 13.50 -3.40
N PHE A 208 20.26 13.44 -3.33
CA PHE A 208 21.11 14.07 -4.33
C PHE A 208 20.92 13.47 -5.73
N ALA A 209 20.86 12.14 -5.83
CA ALA A 209 20.60 11.44 -7.09
C ALA A 209 19.24 11.84 -7.68
N ALA A 210 18.18 11.91 -6.86
CA ALA A 210 16.87 12.37 -7.27
C ALA A 210 16.90 13.82 -7.80
N THR A 211 17.64 14.70 -7.13
CA THR A 211 17.83 16.09 -7.58
C THR A 211 18.53 16.18 -8.94
N VAL A 212 19.61 15.42 -9.14
CA VAL A 212 20.33 15.38 -10.43
C VAL A 212 19.43 14.82 -11.54
N ALA A 213 18.66 13.76 -11.26
CA ALA A 213 17.73 13.18 -12.21
C ALA A 213 16.64 14.18 -12.63
N ALA A 214 16.10 14.95 -11.69
CA ALA A 214 15.12 16.01 -12.00
C ALA A 214 15.70 17.09 -12.93
N ILE A 215 16.95 17.52 -12.70
CA ILE A 215 17.64 18.50 -13.56
C ILE A 215 17.85 17.93 -14.99
N GLN A 216 18.30 16.68 -15.10
CA GLN A 216 18.52 16.03 -16.39
C GLN A 216 17.23 15.86 -17.18
N SER A 217 16.15 15.42 -16.52
CA SER A 217 14.82 15.30 -17.11
C SER A 217 14.32 16.65 -17.65
N GLY A 218 14.47 17.72 -16.87
CA GLY A 218 14.11 19.07 -17.32
C GLY A 218 14.88 19.52 -18.56
N ALA A 219 16.19 19.26 -18.62
CA ALA A 219 17.02 19.59 -19.78
C ALA A 219 16.64 18.78 -21.04
N GLN A 220 16.35 17.48 -20.88
CA GLN A 220 15.90 16.62 -21.97
C GLN A 220 14.52 17.04 -22.49
N GLY A 221 13.57 17.30 -21.59
CA GLY A 221 12.24 17.83 -21.94
C GLY A 221 12.33 19.12 -22.74
N GLN A 222 13.22 20.04 -22.34
CA GLN A 222 13.46 21.28 -23.08
C GLN A 222 14.03 21.04 -24.49
N SER A 223 14.99 20.11 -24.61
CA SER A 223 15.58 19.75 -25.90
C SER A 223 14.53 19.17 -26.84
N ILE A 224 13.71 18.24 -26.36
CA ILE A 224 12.63 17.59 -27.14
C ILE A 224 11.61 18.63 -27.58
N ALA A 225 11.12 19.46 -26.66
CA ALA A 225 10.13 20.50 -26.96
C ALA A 225 10.65 21.61 -27.89
N SER A 226 11.97 21.75 -28.05
CA SER A 226 12.58 22.67 -29.04
C SER A 226 12.99 22.00 -30.35
N GLY A 227 12.86 20.67 -30.44
CA GLY A 227 13.29 19.87 -31.57
C GLY A 227 12.25 19.82 -32.71
N PRO A 228 12.45 18.94 -33.70
CA PRO A 228 11.47 18.70 -34.76
C PRO A 228 10.11 18.28 -34.17
N VAL A 229 9.01 18.65 -34.83
CA VAL A 229 7.63 18.38 -34.37
C VAL A 229 7.36 16.88 -34.12
N GLN A 230 8.12 15.99 -34.76
CA GLN A 230 8.01 14.53 -34.63
C GLN A 230 8.81 13.95 -33.43
N SER A 231 9.42 14.79 -32.59
CA SER A 231 10.32 14.36 -31.52
C SER A 231 9.61 13.85 -30.25
N LEU A 232 8.40 14.35 -29.96
CA LEU A 232 7.57 13.82 -28.87
C LEU A 232 7.09 12.43 -29.28
N VAL A 233 7.58 11.32 -28.74
CA VAL A 233 7.13 9.96 -29.15
C VAL A 233 6.93 9.07 -27.93
N TRP A 234 6.14 7.99 -28.05
CA TRP A 234 5.84 7.14 -26.89
C TRP A 234 7.06 6.36 -26.39
N GLN A 235 8.05 6.13 -27.26
CA GLN A 235 9.29 5.42 -26.97
C GLN A 235 10.24 6.20 -26.06
N LEU A 236 9.99 7.50 -25.83
CA LEU A 236 10.71 8.26 -24.82
C LEU A 236 10.51 7.60 -23.44
N ASP A 237 11.54 7.63 -22.60
CA ASP A 237 11.36 7.26 -21.19
C ASP A 237 10.34 8.20 -20.53
N GLN A 238 9.74 7.74 -19.43
CA GLN A 238 8.62 8.44 -18.79
C GLN A 238 8.98 9.88 -18.43
N ALA A 239 10.16 10.10 -17.85
CA ALA A 239 10.58 11.39 -17.37
C ALA A 239 10.83 12.36 -18.53
N SER A 240 11.52 11.90 -19.59
CA SER A 240 11.71 12.69 -20.82
C SER A 240 10.39 13.06 -21.50
N PHE A 241 9.44 12.12 -21.57
CA PHE A 241 8.13 12.39 -22.17
C PHE A 241 7.34 13.42 -21.36
N ASP A 242 7.23 13.22 -20.05
CA ASP A 242 6.49 14.12 -19.15
C ASP A 242 7.12 15.52 -19.17
N GLY A 243 8.44 15.62 -19.12
CA GLY A 243 9.17 16.89 -19.23
C GLY A 243 8.95 17.59 -20.57
N ALA A 244 8.90 16.84 -21.68
CA ALA A 244 8.60 17.38 -23.00
C ALA A 244 7.16 17.91 -23.08
N VAL A 245 6.18 17.17 -22.56
CA VAL A 245 4.78 17.61 -22.52
C VAL A 245 4.63 18.89 -21.70
N VAL A 246 5.22 18.95 -20.50
CA VAL A 246 5.21 20.16 -19.66
C VAL A 246 5.77 21.36 -20.42
N GLU A 247 6.90 21.21 -21.10
CA GLU A 247 7.53 22.31 -21.83
C GLU A 247 6.73 22.74 -23.07
N LEU A 248 6.12 21.80 -23.80
CA LEU A 248 5.25 22.09 -24.94
C LEU A 248 4.01 22.88 -24.51
N LEU A 249 3.35 22.47 -23.43
CA LEU A 249 2.20 23.17 -22.86
C LEU A 249 2.59 24.56 -22.34
N ARG A 250 3.72 24.67 -21.63
CA ARG A 250 4.26 25.95 -21.15
C ARG A 250 4.52 26.94 -22.30
N ARG A 251 4.86 26.45 -23.49
CA ARG A 251 5.08 27.25 -24.71
C ARG A 251 3.83 27.47 -25.54
N ALA A 252 2.70 26.85 -25.16
CA ALA A 252 1.49 26.76 -25.98
C ALA A 252 1.75 26.16 -27.38
N ASP A 253 2.76 25.30 -27.53
CA ASP A 253 3.05 24.59 -28.77
C ASP A 253 2.34 23.23 -28.79
N LEU A 254 1.09 23.26 -29.26
CA LEU A 254 0.23 22.07 -29.31
C LEU A 254 0.46 21.20 -30.55
N VAL A 255 1.31 21.62 -31.51
CA VAL A 255 1.45 20.89 -32.78
C VAL A 255 2.05 19.49 -32.56
N PRO A 256 3.14 19.30 -31.78
CA PRO A 256 3.68 17.98 -31.50
C PRO A 256 2.70 17.08 -30.72
N ILE A 257 1.93 17.68 -29.79
CA ILE A 257 0.91 16.99 -28.99
C ILE A 257 -0.22 16.46 -29.89
N ARG A 258 -0.75 17.30 -30.79
CA ARG A 258 -1.80 16.88 -31.73
C ARG A 258 -1.33 15.79 -32.69
N LEU A 259 -0.11 15.92 -33.23
CA LEU A 259 0.46 14.87 -34.07
C LEU A 259 0.69 13.57 -33.30
N PHE A 260 1.04 13.65 -32.01
CA PHE A 260 1.11 12.49 -31.11
C PHE A 260 -0.26 11.83 -31.00
N LEU A 261 -1.29 12.57 -30.58
CA LEU A 261 -2.65 12.04 -30.42
C LEU A 261 -3.22 11.40 -31.69
N VAL A 262 -2.90 11.93 -32.87
CA VAL A 262 -3.35 11.36 -34.16
C VAL A 262 -2.70 10.00 -34.47
N ARG A 263 -1.42 9.79 -34.14
CA ARG A 263 -0.72 8.53 -34.47
C ARG A 263 -0.91 7.43 -33.44
N THR A 264 -1.05 7.82 -32.16
CA THR A 264 -0.97 6.90 -31.03
C THR A 264 -2.04 5.80 -31.03
N PRO A 265 -3.31 6.05 -31.41
CA PRO A 265 -4.30 4.97 -31.55
C PRO A 265 -3.90 3.89 -32.56
N GLY A 266 -3.28 4.28 -33.67
CA GLY A 266 -2.78 3.35 -34.69
C GLY A 266 -1.62 2.50 -34.18
N GLU A 267 -0.70 3.12 -33.43
CA GLU A 267 0.44 2.44 -32.80
C GLU A 267 -0.04 1.45 -31.71
N ALA A 268 -0.98 1.87 -30.86
CA ALA A 268 -1.61 1.03 -29.84
C ALA A 268 -2.28 -0.21 -30.47
N ARG A 269 -3.04 0.00 -31.54
CA ARG A 269 -3.69 -1.09 -32.29
C ARG A 269 -2.68 -2.05 -32.88
N ALA A 270 -1.59 -1.54 -33.46
CA ALA A 270 -0.53 -2.38 -34.00
C ALA A 270 0.12 -3.24 -32.90
N SER A 271 0.37 -2.67 -31.71
CA SER A 271 0.89 -3.39 -30.55
C SER A 271 -0.07 -4.50 -30.08
N ALA A 272 -1.35 -4.17 -29.89
CA ALA A 272 -2.38 -5.12 -29.50
C ALA A 272 -2.53 -6.28 -30.51
N ASN A 273 -2.46 -5.98 -31.82
CA ASN A 273 -2.51 -7.00 -32.88
C ASN A 273 -1.30 -7.94 -32.86
N ARG A 274 -0.12 -7.46 -32.45
CA ARG A 274 1.06 -8.31 -32.23
C ARG A 274 0.98 -9.11 -30.94
N GLY A 275 0.09 -8.73 -30.01
CA GLY A 275 0.02 -9.29 -28.66
C GLY A 275 1.10 -8.74 -27.73
N ASP A 276 1.73 -7.62 -28.09
CA ASP A 276 2.72 -6.95 -27.25
C ASP A 276 2.01 -6.06 -26.23
N ARG A 277 1.80 -6.61 -25.04
CA ARG A 277 1.08 -5.94 -23.96
C ARG A 277 1.93 -4.87 -23.26
N ASP A 278 3.25 -5.03 -23.23
CA ASP A 278 4.16 -4.08 -22.57
C ASP A 278 4.31 -2.81 -23.41
N GLU A 279 4.46 -2.95 -24.73
CA GLU A 279 4.42 -1.82 -25.65
C GLU A 279 3.06 -1.09 -25.59
N LEU A 280 1.95 -1.84 -25.62
CA LEU A 280 0.61 -1.25 -25.46
C LEU A 280 0.49 -0.47 -24.15
N ASN A 281 0.94 -1.06 -23.05
CA ASN A 281 0.90 -0.41 -21.73
C ASN A 281 1.75 0.86 -21.69
N THR A 282 2.90 0.87 -22.36
CA THR A 282 3.76 2.06 -22.48
C THR A 282 3.03 3.16 -23.26
N ILE A 283 2.41 2.82 -24.39
CA ILE A 283 1.63 3.74 -25.21
C ILE A 283 0.47 4.35 -24.39
N LEU A 284 -0.29 3.51 -23.69
CA LEU A 284 -1.39 3.96 -22.85
C LEU A 284 -0.92 4.84 -21.68
N ASP A 285 0.23 4.52 -21.05
CA ASP A 285 0.83 5.34 -19.99
C ASP A 285 1.17 6.75 -20.50
N ARG A 286 1.70 6.86 -21.73
CA ARG A 286 2.02 8.17 -22.35
C ARG A 286 0.77 9.00 -22.60
N LEU A 287 -0.33 8.38 -23.05
CA LEU A 287 -1.61 9.07 -23.24
C LEU A 287 -2.15 9.63 -21.92
N VAL A 288 -2.21 8.81 -20.87
CA VAL A 288 -2.77 9.31 -19.60
C VAL A 288 -1.83 10.26 -18.86
N SER A 289 -0.51 10.11 -18.97
CA SER A 289 0.41 11.15 -18.47
C SER A 289 0.21 12.48 -19.17
N LEU A 290 0.00 12.49 -20.50
CA LEU A 290 -0.33 13.71 -21.24
C LEU A 290 -1.62 14.36 -20.73
N ALA A 291 -2.71 13.60 -20.60
CA ALA A 291 -3.96 14.13 -20.04
C ALA A 291 -3.78 14.64 -18.61
N ALA A 292 -3.07 13.89 -17.77
CA ALA A 292 -2.87 14.24 -16.37
C ALA A 292 -2.07 15.54 -16.20
N ILE A 293 -1.00 15.72 -17.00
CA ILE A 293 -0.22 16.96 -17.03
C ILE A 293 -1.08 18.10 -17.58
N ALA A 294 -1.84 17.87 -18.65
CA ALA A 294 -2.73 18.89 -19.22
C ALA A 294 -3.77 19.37 -18.20
N LEU A 295 -4.46 18.46 -17.50
CA LEU A 295 -5.41 18.79 -16.44
C LEU A 295 -4.73 19.58 -15.31
N THR A 296 -3.55 19.13 -14.86
CA THR A 296 -2.80 19.79 -13.78
C THR A 296 -2.37 21.21 -14.16
N LEU A 297 -2.09 21.46 -15.43
CA LEU A 297 -1.69 22.77 -15.95
C LEU A 297 -2.85 23.62 -16.48
N GLY A 298 -4.11 23.17 -16.35
CA GLY A 298 -5.30 23.92 -16.75
C GLY A 298 -5.61 23.89 -18.25
N HIS A 299 -5.14 22.87 -18.97
CA HIS A 299 -5.41 22.61 -20.39
C HIS A 299 -6.47 21.52 -20.57
N ALA A 300 -7.65 21.70 -19.96
CA ALA A 300 -8.73 20.72 -19.98
C ALA A 300 -9.22 20.38 -21.40
N GLU A 301 -9.02 21.26 -22.39
CA GLU A 301 -9.37 21.01 -23.79
C GLU A 301 -8.65 19.79 -24.38
N LEU A 302 -7.43 19.48 -23.91
CA LEU A 302 -6.66 18.33 -24.37
C LEU A 302 -7.13 17.00 -23.76
N GLU A 303 -7.87 17.06 -22.65
CA GLU A 303 -8.42 15.85 -22.04
C GLU A 303 -9.43 15.19 -22.98
N HIS A 304 -10.25 15.98 -23.67
CA HIS A 304 -11.21 15.45 -24.64
C HIS A 304 -10.51 14.64 -25.73
N ASP A 305 -9.45 15.18 -26.33
CA ASP A 305 -8.69 14.53 -27.39
C ASP A 305 -8.02 13.22 -26.89
N VAL A 306 -7.54 13.19 -25.65
CA VAL A 306 -6.95 11.97 -25.05
C VAL A 306 -8.04 10.94 -24.75
N THR A 307 -9.18 11.35 -24.20
CA THR A 307 -10.31 10.47 -23.90
C THR A 307 -10.85 9.85 -25.19
N GLU A 308 -10.96 10.61 -26.28
CA GLU A 308 -11.31 10.09 -27.60
C GLU A 308 -10.25 9.09 -28.10
N ALA A 309 -8.95 9.39 -27.95
CA ALA A 309 -7.90 8.44 -28.31
C ALA A 309 -7.98 7.12 -27.53
N LEU A 310 -8.26 7.17 -26.22
CA LEU A 310 -8.47 5.98 -25.39
C LEU A 310 -9.71 5.20 -25.82
N ALA A 311 -10.83 5.89 -26.09
CA ALA A 311 -12.07 5.28 -26.57
C ALA A 311 -11.86 4.58 -27.93
N ASN A 312 -11.14 5.22 -28.86
CA ASN A 312 -10.77 4.63 -30.16
C ASN A 312 -9.94 3.35 -30.00
N ILE A 313 -8.98 3.32 -29.07
CA ILE A 313 -8.18 2.12 -28.76
C ILE A 313 -9.08 1.03 -28.16
N TYR A 314 -9.97 1.42 -27.25
CA TYR A 314 -10.91 0.51 -26.60
C TYR A 314 -11.83 -0.17 -27.62
N GLU A 315 -12.46 0.61 -28.50
CA GLU A 315 -13.39 0.15 -29.52
C GLU A 315 -12.71 -0.71 -30.59
N ALA A 316 -11.54 -0.30 -31.08
CA ALA A 316 -10.82 -1.03 -32.12
C ALA A 316 -10.45 -2.47 -31.71
N SER A 317 -10.39 -2.77 -30.41
CA SER A 317 -10.12 -4.12 -29.91
C SER A 317 -11.35 -5.05 -29.96
N ALA A 318 -12.58 -4.53 -30.09
CA ALA A 318 -13.80 -5.34 -30.20
C ALA A 318 -13.91 -6.14 -31.52
N ILE A 319 -13.15 -5.76 -32.55
CA ILE A 319 -13.15 -6.41 -33.87
C ILE A 319 -12.48 -7.81 -33.82
N VAL A 320 -11.77 -8.14 -32.74
CA VAL A 320 -11.17 -9.47 -32.53
C VAL A 320 -12.18 -10.35 -31.77
N SER A 321 -12.84 -11.26 -32.51
CA SER A 321 -13.96 -12.12 -32.12
C SER A 321 -14.03 -12.59 -30.66
N TYR A 322 -15.23 -12.51 -30.06
CA TYR A 322 -15.56 -13.03 -28.73
C TYR A 322 -15.65 -14.57 -28.73
N PRO A 323 -14.97 -15.28 -27.82
CA PRO A 323 -15.37 -16.60 -27.41
C PRO A 323 -16.25 -16.52 -26.16
N VAL A 324 -17.23 -17.43 -26.13
CA VAL A 324 -18.07 -17.73 -24.98
C VAL A 324 -17.21 -18.49 -23.94
N SER A 325 -17.58 -18.38 -22.66
CA SER A 325 -16.83 -18.73 -21.43
C SER A 325 -15.94 -19.98 -21.44
N ASP A 326 -14.95 -19.97 -20.54
CA ASP A 326 -13.92 -21.00 -20.28
C ASP A 326 -12.78 -21.14 -21.32
N ALA A 327 -12.71 -20.21 -22.28
CA ALA A 327 -11.57 -20.09 -23.20
C ALA A 327 -10.45 -19.20 -22.63
N GLU A 328 -9.20 -19.41 -23.07
CA GLU A 328 -8.09 -18.49 -22.79
C GLU A 328 -8.51 -17.03 -23.05
N PRO A 329 -8.10 -16.06 -22.19
CA PRO A 329 -8.50 -14.67 -22.36
C PRO A 329 -8.16 -14.16 -23.75
N VAL A 330 -9.12 -13.55 -24.42
CA VAL A 330 -8.88 -12.95 -25.73
C VAL A 330 -8.18 -11.62 -25.56
N ARG A 331 -7.26 -11.31 -26.48
CA ARG A 331 -6.44 -10.09 -26.48
C ARG A 331 -7.24 -8.82 -26.14
N SER A 332 -8.48 -8.70 -26.61
CA SER A 332 -9.36 -7.56 -26.36
C SER A 332 -9.71 -7.34 -24.89
N GLN A 333 -9.89 -8.41 -24.10
CA GLN A 333 -10.24 -8.30 -22.68
C GLN A 333 -9.11 -7.68 -21.86
N PHE A 334 -7.87 -7.99 -22.18
CA PHE A 334 -6.70 -7.33 -21.60
C PHE A 334 -6.60 -5.86 -22.01
N VAL A 335 -6.83 -5.55 -23.30
CA VAL A 335 -6.83 -4.16 -23.79
C VAL A 335 -7.87 -3.33 -23.04
N TRP A 336 -9.10 -3.83 -22.91
CA TRP A 336 -10.16 -3.13 -22.17
C TRP A 336 -9.77 -2.89 -20.72
N LEU A 337 -9.27 -3.92 -20.02
CA LEU A 337 -8.87 -3.78 -18.62
C LEU A 337 -7.74 -2.76 -18.45
N ASP A 338 -6.73 -2.82 -19.32
CA ASP A 338 -5.56 -1.93 -19.26
C ASP A 338 -5.93 -0.47 -19.57
N VAL A 339 -6.88 -0.23 -20.49
CA VAL A 339 -7.45 1.11 -20.72
C VAL A 339 -8.24 1.58 -19.49
N LEU A 340 -9.16 0.77 -18.96
CA LEU A 340 -10.01 1.19 -17.84
C LEU A 340 -9.22 1.47 -16.55
N ALA A 341 -8.16 0.71 -16.27
CA ALA A 341 -7.28 1.00 -15.13
C ALA A 341 -6.72 2.43 -15.19
N ARG A 342 -6.40 2.91 -16.40
CA ARG A 342 -5.87 4.26 -16.63
C ARG A 342 -6.95 5.33 -16.63
N VAL A 343 -8.14 5.00 -17.14
CA VAL A 343 -9.33 5.86 -17.07
C VAL A 343 -9.69 6.15 -15.62
N VAL A 344 -9.75 5.12 -14.76
CA VAL A 344 -10.07 5.28 -13.34
C VAL A 344 -8.96 6.08 -12.63
N ALA A 345 -7.69 5.85 -12.98
CA ALA A 345 -6.57 6.61 -12.42
C ALA A 345 -6.62 8.11 -12.80
N LEU A 346 -6.88 8.42 -14.07
CA LEU A 346 -7.07 9.80 -14.56
C LEU A 346 -8.30 10.45 -13.93
N GLY A 347 -9.39 9.69 -13.78
CA GLY A 347 -10.60 10.13 -13.11
C GLY A 347 -10.36 10.51 -11.64
N GLY A 348 -9.55 9.75 -10.91
CA GLY A 348 -9.13 10.10 -9.56
C GLY A 348 -8.41 11.46 -9.51
N LEU A 349 -7.47 11.70 -10.42
CA LEU A 349 -6.82 13.01 -10.54
C LEU A 349 -7.84 14.13 -10.86
N ALA A 350 -8.76 13.90 -11.80
CA ALA A 350 -9.78 14.87 -12.15
C ALA A 350 -10.65 15.27 -10.95
N VAL A 351 -10.96 14.32 -10.05
CA VAL A 351 -11.66 14.62 -8.80
C VAL A 351 -10.85 15.56 -7.90
N VAL A 352 -9.55 15.32 -7.75
CA VAL A 352 -8.67 16.18 -6.93
C VAL A 352 -8.54 17.58 -7.55
N MET A 353 -8.44 17.66 -8.87
CA MET A 353 -8.38 18.92 -9.62
C MET A 353 -9.75 19.64 -9.69
N LYS A 354 -10.84 18.98 -9.28
CA LYS A 354 -12.23 19.47 -9.38
C LYS A 354 -12.69 19.70 -10.83
N GLU A 355 -12.11 18.94 -11.76
CA GLU A 355 -12.46 18.95 -13.18
C GLU A 355 -13.66 18.05 -13.43
N TRP A 356 -14.84 18.50 -13.00
CA TRP A 356 -16.08 17.73 -13.03
C TRP A 356 -16.53 17.36 -14.45
N GLY A 357 -16.23 18.21 -15.44
CA GLY A 357 -16.48 17.93 -16.85
C GLY A 357 -15.74 16.67 -17.31
N THR A 358 -14.47 16.55 -16.94
CA THR A 358 -13.65 15.35 -17.21
C THR A 358 -14.18 14.12 -16.46
N VAL A 359 -14.58 14.26 -15.19
CA VAL A 359 -15.19 13.15 -14.44
C VAL A 359 -16.41 12.60 -15.19
N ARG A 360 -17.29 13.49 -15.66
CA ARG A 360 -18.47 13.12 -16.46
C ARG A 360 -18.07 12.49 -17.80
N ALA A 361 -17.14 13.10 -18.53
CA ALA A 361 -16.70 12.65 -19.85
C ALA A 361 -16.08 11.24 -19.83
N LEU A 362 -15.26 10.95 -18.81
CA LEU A 362 -14.66 9.62 -18.61
C LEU A 362 -15.71 8.57 -18.21
N ALA A 363 -16.74 8.94 -17.45
CA ALA A 363 -17.77 8.01 -17.01
C ALA A 363 -18.70 7.55 -18.14
N LEU A 364 -19.03 8.46 -19.07
CA LEU A 364 -20.07 8.26 -20.10
C LEU A 364 -19.57 7.73 -21.45
N GLN A 365 -18.30 7.33 -21.57
CA GLN A 365 -17.83 6.71 -22.81
C GLN A 365 -18.61 5.41 -23.09
N SER A 366 -19.01 5.24 -24.35
CA SER A 366 -19.85 4.12 -24.79
C SER A 366 -19.06 2.81 -24.88
N ALA A 367 -19.77 1.70 -24.65
CA ALA A 367 -19.24 0.37 -24.94
C ALA A 367 -19.37 0.03 -26.44
N PRO A 368 -18.48 -0.79 -27.02
CA PRO A 368 -18.47 -1.11 -28.45
C PRO A 368 -19.78 -1.75 -28.97
N ASP A 369 -20.48 -2.48 -28.12
CA ASP A 369 -21.70 -3.22 -28.46
C ASP A 369 -22.99 -2.47 -28.04
N ASN A 370 -22.86 -1.26 -27.49
CA ASN A 370 -23.94 -0.46 -26.89
C ASN A 370 -24.83 -1.24 -25.90
N SER A 371 -24.39 -2.41 -25.44
CA SER A 371 -25.14 -3.27 -24.52
C SER A 371 -24.97 -2.81 -23.07
N TYR A 372 -23.97 -1.98 -22.82
CA TYR A 372 -23.70 -1.35 -21.53
C TYR A 372 -23.74 0.18 -21.68
N ALA A 373 -24.27 0.84 -20.66
CA ALA A 373 -24.35 2.30 -20.60
C ALA A 373 -22.98 2.98 -20.48
N SER A 374 -21.97 2.25 -20.03
CA SER A 374 -20.61 2.75 -19.86
C SER A 374 -19.58 1.67 -20.18
N TRP A 375 -18.49 2.07 -20.82
CA TRP A 375 -17.30 1.24 -21.03
C TRP A 375 -16.72 0.68 -19.72
N LEU A 376 -16.88 1.39 -18.59
CA LEU A 376 -16.41 0.97 -17.26
C LEU A 376 -17.08 -0.35 -16.86
N ARG A 377 -18.41 -0.42 -17.03
CA ARG A 377 -19.18 -1.64 -16.76
C ARG A 377 -18.87 -2.75 -17.76
N HIS A 378 -18.79 -2.43 -19.05
CA HIS A 378 -18.47 -3.41 -20.08
C HIS A 378 -17.13 -4.09 -19.82
N GLY A 379 -16.05 -3.31 -19.67
CA GLY A 379 -14.70 -3.86 -19.51
C GLY A 379 -14.52 -4.60 -18.19
N LEU A 380 -15.10 -4.09 -17.08
CA LEU A 380 -15.10 -4.81 -15.80
C LEU A 380 -15.78 -6.18 -15.94
N THR A 381 -16.94 -6.24 -16.60
CA THR A 381 -17.69 -7.49 -16.79
C THR A 381 -16.91 -8.49 -17.63
N HIS A 382 -16.29 -8.03 -18.73
CA HIS A 382 -15.50 -8.89 -19.59
C HIS A 382 -14.20 -9.36 -18.92
N ALA A 383 -13.54 -8.53 -18.12
CA ALA A 383 -12.38 -8.93 -17.33
C ALA A 383 -12.74 -9.97 -16.26
N ALA A 384 -13.89 -9.81 -15.59
CA ALA A 384 -14.38 -10.78 -14.61
C ALA A 384 -14.69 -12.14 -15.27
N ARG A 385 -15.39 -12.12 -16.41
CA ARG A 385 -15.69 -13.35 -17.18
C ARG A 385 -14.45 -14.07 -17.70
N ALA A 386 -13.38 -13.33 -17.97
CA ALA A 386 -12.10 -13.87 -18.40
C ALA A 386 -11.18 -14.30 -17.25
N ASN A 387 -11.57 -14.02 -16.00
CA ASN A 387 -10.76 -14.28 -14.81
C ASN A 387 -9.34 -13.68 -14.87
N ILE A 388 -9.22 -12.44 -15.37
CA ILE A 388 -7.92 -11.76 -15.57
C ILE A 388 -7.60 -10.70 -14.50
N PHE A 389 -8.41 -10.62 -13.44
CA PHE A 389 -8.06 -9.79 -12.28
C PHE A 389 -6.91 -10.42 -11.49
N PRO A 390 -6.00 -9.61 -10.91
CA PRO A 390 -4.92 -10.12 -10.10
C PRO A 390 -5.40 -10.92 -8.89
N THR A 391 -4.57 -11.86 -8.45
CA THR A 391 -4.81 -12.67 -7.25
C THR A 391 -3.85 -12.28 -6.13
N THR A 392 -4.32 -12.38 -4.90
CA THR A 392 -3.52 -12.26 -3.68
C THR A 392 -2.52 -13.41 -3.55
N ALA A 393 -1.54 -13.29 -2.65
CA ALA A 393 -0.60 -14.37 -2.34
C ALA A 393 -1.28 -15.69 -1.93
N SER A 394 -2.52 -15.62 -1.42
CA SER A 394 -3.35 -16.77 -1.06
C SER A 394 -4.08 -17.43 -2.25
N GLY A 395 -3.88 -16.94 -3.48
CA GLY A 395 -4.54 -17.42 -4.69
C GLY A 395 -5.99 -16.94 -4.88
N LYS A 396 -6.51 -16.12 -3.95
CA LYS A 396 -7.85 -15.52 -4.07
C LYS A 396 -7.82 -14.25 -4.94
N PRO A 397 -8.86 -13.94 -5.73
CA PRO A 397 -8.97 -12.67 -6.45
C PRO A 397 -8.77 -11.47 -5.53
N GLU A 398 -8.00 -10.49 -5.98
CA GLU A 398 -7.86 -9.20 -5.31
C GLU A 398 -9.21 -8.45 -5.33
N GLN A 399 -9.65 -7.99 -4.15
CA GLN A 399 -10.91 -7.28 -4.00
C GLN A 399 -10.81 -5.84 -4.54
N GLY A 400 -11.94 -5.23 -4.91
CA GLY A 400 -11.97 -3.83 -5.38
C GLY A 400 -11.92 -3.62 -6.90
N ALA A 401 -11.90 -4.71 -7.68
CA ALA A 401 -12.01 -4.71 -9.15
C ALA A 401 -11.04 -3.72 -9.85
N LEU A 402 -11.54 -2.60 -10.38
CA LEU A 402 -10.73 -1.64 -11.14
C LEU A 402 -9.85 -0.74 -10.24
N ILE A 403 -10.23 -0.51 -8.99
CA ILE A 403 -9.55 0.44 -8.10
C ILE A 403 -8.11 0.01 -7.78
N PRO A 404 -7.80 -1.25 -7.41
CA PRO A 404 -6.42 -1.69 -7.19
C PRO A 404 -5.53 -1.56 -8.44
N LEU A 405 -6.09 -1.81 -9.62
CA LEU A 405 -5.38 -1.66 -10.89
C LEU A 405 -5.07 -0.19 -11.18
N ALA A 406 -6.04 0.69 -10.97
CA ALA A 406 -5.87 2.12 -11.12
C ALA A 406 -4.87 2.70 -10.11
N ARG A 407 -4.90 2.22 -8.85
CA ARG A 407 -3.94 2.60 -7.81
C ARG A 407 -2.51 2.23 -8.23
N ARG A 408 -2.29 1.01 -8.75
CA ARG A 408 -1.00 0.61 -9.32
C ARG A 408 -0.52 1.54 -10.44
N VAL A 409 -1.41 1.92 -11.36
CA VAL A 409 -1.10 2.86 -12.44
C VAL A 409 -0.72 4.23 -11.89
N ALA A 410 -1.51 4.79 -10.96
CA ALA A 410 -1.26 6.10 -10.36
C ALA A 410 0.09 6.14 -9.60
N HIS A 411 0.45 5.06 -8.89
CA HIS A 411 1.76 5.01 -8.22
C HIS A 411 2.94 4.88 -9.19
N ARG A 412 2.76 4.13 -10.29
CA ARG A 412 3.77 3.99 -11.35
C ARG A 412 3.99 5.29 -12.13
N LEU A 413 2.94 6.10 -12.34
CA LEU A 413 2.96 7.30 -13.17
C LEU A 413 2.82 8.57 -12.29
N PRO A 414 3.93 9.27 -11.97
CA PRO A 414 3.88 10.46 -11.11
C PRO A 414 2.90 11.54 -11.58
N ALA A 415 2.72 11.68 -12.90
CA ALA A 415 1.78 12.62 -13.51
C ALA A 415 0.32 12.45 -13.01
N LEU A 416 -0.09 11.25 -12.58
CA LEU A 416 -1.45 10.98 -12.11
C LEU A 416 -1.66 11.29 -10.62
N ARG A 417 -0.59 11.60 -9.88
CA ARG A 417 -0.63 11.93 -8.44
C ARG A 417 0.27 13.11 -8.07
N PRO A 418 0.19 14.26 -8.77
CA PRO A 418 1.01 15.43 -8.47
C PRO A 418 0.75 15.98 -7.05
N TYR A 419 -0.41 15.63 -6.46
CA TYR A 419 -0.80 15.99 -5.10
C TYR A 419 -0.25 15.03 -4.01
N ALA A 420 0.35 13.90 -4.40
CA ALA A 420 0.93 12.89 -3.50
C ALA A 420 2.22 12.27 -4.11
N PRO A 421 3.30 13.06 -4.28
CA PRO A 421 4.51 12.64 -5.00
C PRO A 421 5.35 11.56 -4.28
N ASP A 422 5.31 11.51 -2.95
CA ASP A 422 6.09 10.58 -2.11
C ASP A 422 5.18 9.77 -1.19
N ASP A 423 4.19 9.08 -1.77
CA ASP A 423 3.23 8.31 -1.00
C ASP A 423 3.81 6.97 -0.51
N ASP A 424 4.57 7.03 0.60
CA ASP A 424 5.22 5.91 1.27
C ASP A 424 4.24 4.91 1.91
N ARG A 425 2.95 5.28 2.01
CA ARG A 425 1.87 4.42 2.50
C ARG A 425 1.43 3.36 1.50
N TYR A 426 1.87 3.47 0.25
CA TYR A 426 1.50 2.53 -0.80
C TYR A 426 2.37 1.28 -0.78
N ASP A 427 1.75 0.14 -0.47
CA ASP A 427 2.32 -1.19 -0.70
C ASP A 427 1.74 -1.79 -2.00
N PRO A 428 2.57 -2.10 -3.02
CA PRO A 428 2.10 -2.70 -4.26
C PRO A 428 1.69 -4.18 -4.13
N THR A 429 1.93 -4.81 -2.98
CA THR A 429 1.62 -6.22 -2.73
C THR A 429 0.10 -6.43 -2.71
N PRO A 430 -0.45 -7.32 -3.56
CA PRO A 430 -1.89 -7.58 -3.56
C PRO A 430 -2.40 -8.07 -2.20
N GLY A 431 -3.37 -7.35 -1.64
CA GLY A 431 -3.95 -7.63 -0.33
C GLY A 431 -3.17 -7.09 0.87
N ALA A 432 -2.19 -6.19 0.65
CA ALA A 432 -1.53 -5.46 1.73
C ALA A 432 -2.51 -4.59 2.53
N ASP A 433 -2.16 -4.32 3.80
CA ASP A 433 -2.95 -3.46 4.67
C ASP A 433 -3.07 -2.06 4.08
N ILE A 434 -4.29 -1.53 4.09
CA ILE A 434 -4.58 -0.20 3.56
C ILE A 434 -4.51 0.81 4.70
N ALA A 435 -3.69 1.84 4.54
CA ALA A 435 -3.59 2.93 5.50
C ALA A 435 -4.97 3.62 5.69
N PRO A 436 -5.33 4.06 6.93
CA PRO A 436 -6.60 4.73 7.18
C PRO A 436 -6.82 5.98 6.33
N ILE A 437 -5.74 6.68 5.95
CA ILE A 437 -5.75 7.84 5.06
C ILE A 437 -4.83 7.53 3.88
N ASP A 438 -5.39 7.56 2.67
CA ASP A 438 -4.66 7.32 1.43
C ASP A 438 -5.25 8.22 0.33
N PRO A 439 -4.61 9.38 0.06
CA PRO A 439 -5.14 10.36 -0.87
C PRO A 439 -5.36 9.83 -2.28
N VAL A 440 -4.49 8.91 -2.74
CA VAL A 440 -4.62 8.30 -4.06
C VAL A 440 -5.84 7.39 -4.07
N LEU A 441 -5.93 6.44 -3.15
CA LEU A 441 -7.09 5.55 -3.04
C LEU A 441 -8.40 6.31 -2.81
N ASP A 442 -8.39 7.34 -1.97
CA ASP A 442 -9.55 8.17 -1.68
C ASP A 442 -10.07 8.84 -2.96
N SER A 443 -9.17 9.39 -3.78
CA SER A 443 -9.54 9.99 -5.06
C SER A 443 -10.11 8.97 -6.06
N LEU A 444 -9.60 7.75 -6.10
CA LEU A 444 -10.08 6.68 -6.97
C LEU A 444 -11.47 6.19 -6.54
N CYS A 445 -11.68 6.00 -5.23
CA CYS A 445 -12.99 5.68 -4.67
C CYS A 445 -14.01 6.79 -4.95
N ALA A 446 -13.58 8.05 -4.84
CA ALA A 446 -14.42 9.21 -5.15
C ALA A 446 -14.81 9.27 -6.63
N PHE A 447 -13.87 9.05 -7.55
CA PHE A 447 -14.17 8.99 -8.98
C PHE A 447 -15.15 7.88 -9.30
N ASP A 448 -14.91 6.65 -8.82
CA ASP A 448 -15.80 5.52 -9.07
C ASP A 448 -17.22 5.76 -8.53
N ALA A 449 -17.33 6.42 -7.37
CA ALA A 449 -18.61 6.77 -6.78
C ALA A 449 -19.36 7.88 -7.54
N LEU A 450 -18.66 8.87 -8.07
CA LEU A 450 -19.25 9.91 -8.91
C LEU A 450 -19.62 9.35 -10.29
N ALA A 451 -18.75 8.52 -10.89
CA ALA A 451 -19.01 7.86 -12.16
C ALA A 451 -20.25 6.96 -12.09
N ALA A 452 -20.43 6.22 -10.99
CA ALA A 452 -21.64 5.45 -10.75
C ALA A 452 -22.92 6.32 -10.77
N LEU A 453 -22.90 7.48 -10.11
CA LEU A 453 -24.04 8.41 -10.12
C LEU A 453 -24.28 8.99 -11.50
N VAL A 454 -23.23 9.43 -12.19
CA VAL A 454 -23.31 10.00 -13.54
C VAL A 454 -23.92 8.99 -14.51
N VAL A 455 -23.41 7.76 -14.56
CA VAL A 455 -23.91 6.72 -15.47
C VAL A 455 -25.37 6.39 -15.15
N MET A 456 -25.73 6.24 -13.87
CA MET A 456 -27.10 5.89 -13.48
C MET A 456 -28.11 7.01 -13.75
N ALA A 457 -27.72 8.26 -13.59
CA ALA A 457 -28.60 9.41 -13.83
C ALA A 457 -28.76 9.74 -15.33
N ASP A 458 -27.78 9.37 -16.17
CA ASP A 458 -27.85 9.55 -17.63
C ASP A 458 -28.69 8.46 -18.33
N LEU A 459 -29.09 7.41 -17.60
CA LEU A 459 -29.95 6.36 -18.14
C LEU A 459 -31.36 6.87 -18.48
N PRO A 460 -31.88 6.52 -19.66
CA PRO A 460 -33.31 6.66 -19.96
C PRO A 460 -34.16 5.95 -18.90
N SER A 461 -35.28 6.55 -18.50
CA SER A 461 -36.16 6.01 -17.44
C SER A 461 -36.66 4.58 -17.69
N ASP A 462 -36.79 4.18 -18.95
CA ASP A 462 -37.22 2.85 -19.41
C ASP A 462 -36.10 1.79 -19.36
N ARG A 463 -34.83 2.22 -19.26
CA ARG A 463 -33.65 1.36 -19.10
C ARG A 463 -33.06 1.39 -17.70
N PHE A 464 -33.66 2.14 -16.77
CA PHE A 464 -33.11 2.28 -15.44
C PHE A 464 -33.24 0.96 -14.64
N ASP A 465 -32.13 0.23 -14.52
CA ASP A 465 -31.95 -0.95 -13.65
C ASP A 465 -30.59 -0.92 -12.93
N ASP A 466 -30.28 -1.94 -12.11
CA ASP A 466 -29.07 -2.02 -11.29
C ASP A 466 -27.86 -2.72 -11.92
N HIS A 467 -27.93 -3.07 -13.21
CA HIS A 467 -26.86 -3.80 -13.91
C HIS A 467 -25.91 -2.89 -14.70
N HIS A 468 -26.21 -1.59 -14.78
CA HIS A 468 -25.50 -0.64 -15.64
C HIS A 468 -24.18 -0.09 -15.06
N TYR A 469 -23.95 -0.24 -13.76
CA TYR A 469 -22.68 0.10 -13.13
C TYR A 469 -22.38 -0.86 -11.97
N TYR A 470 -21.09 -1.18 -11.77
CA TYR A 470 -20.65 -1.96 -10.62
C TYR A 470 -19.76 -1.10 -9.73
N PRO A 471 -20.23 -0.67 -8.54
CA PRO A 471 -19.53 0.25 -7.66
C PRO A 471 -18.34 -0.45 -6.99
N SER A 472 -17.17 -0.34 -7.59
CA SER A 472 -15.92 -0.88 -7.07
C SER A 472 -15.58 -0.28 -5.70
N PHE A 473 -15.94 0.99 -5.47
CA PHE A 473 -15.77 1.67 -4.19
C PHE A 473 -16.47 0.97 -3.01
N GLY A 474 -17.48 0.13 -3.25
CA GLY A 474 -18.19 -0.61 -2.21
C GLY A 474 -17.32 -1.59 -1.41
N HIS A 475 -16.14 -1.93 -1.93
CA HIS A 475 -15.13 -2.75 -1.23
C HIS A 475 -14.38 -1.97 -0.14
N TYR A 476 -14.53 -0.65 -0.07
CA TYR A 476 -13.76 0.24 0.80
C TYR A 476 -14.68 0.99 1.77
N TYR A 477 -14.09 1.58 2.82
CA TYR A 477 -14.82 2.39 3.79
C TYR A 477 -15.52 3.59 3.15
N SER A 478 -16.74 3.88 3.61
CA SER A 478 -17.59 5.01 3.17
C SER A 478 -16.88 6.36 3.23
N THR A 479 -16.03 6.56 4.22
CA THR A 479 -15.21 7.77 4.44
C THR A 479 -14.39 8.20 3.22
N ARG A 480 -14.09 7.27 2.28
CA ARG A 480 -13.31 7.55 1.06
C ARG A 480 -14.13 8.14 -0.09
N SER A 481 -15.43 7.83 -0.16
CA SER A 481 -16.27 8.20 -1.32
C SER A 481 -17.51 9.03 -0.95
N GLU A 482 -18.12 8.77 0.21
CA GLU A 482 -19.35 9.44 0.65
C GLU A 482 -19.25 10.96 0.78
N PRO A 483 -18.10 11.56 1.19
CA PRO A 483 -17.98 13.02 1.23
C PRO A 483 -18.28 13.70 -0.12
N TYR A 484 -18.05 13.01 -1.25
CA TYR A 484 -18.33 13.53 -2.58
C TYR A 484 -19.82 13.43 -2.94
N TRP A 485 -20.53 12.43 -2.45
CA TRP A 485 -22.00 12.37 -2.55
C TRP A 485 -22.66 13.50 -1.77
N ALA A 486 -22.20 13.72 -0.53
CA ALA A 486 -22.67 14.84 0.28
C ALA A 486 -22.38 16.19 -0.42
N ARG A 487 -21.26 16.28 -1.16
CA ARG A 487 -20.91 17.47 -1.93
C ARG A 487 -21.83 17.69 -3.13
N VAL A 488 -22.19 16.65 -3.89
CA VAL A 488 -23.17 16.76 -5.01
C VAL A 488 -24.49 17.38 -4.53
N LEU A 489 -24.93 17.07 -3.31
CA LEU A 489 -26.15 17.66 -2.73
C LEU A 489 -25.98 19.12 -2.26
N LYS A 490 -24.75 19.56 -1.97
CA LYS A 490 -24.45 20.86 -1.34
C LYS A 490 -23.87 21.90 -2.31
N ASP A 491 -23.29 21.46 -3.43
CA ASP A 491 -22.56 22.27 -4.41
C ASP A 491 -23.33 22.27 -5.75
N PRO A 492 -24.22 23.25 -6.00
CA PRO A 492 -25.02 23.28 -7.23
C PRO A 492 -24.18 23.35 -8.50
N THR A 493 -23.04 24.04 -8.46
CA THR A 493 -22.14 24.14 -9.61
C THR A 493 -21.52 22.79 -9.96
N MET A 494 -21.08 22.03 -8.95
CA MET A 494 -20.61 20.66 -9.17
C MET A 494 -21.73 19.78 -9.72
N ARG A 495 -22.94 19.89 -9.16
CA ARG A 495 -24.10 19.11 -9.59
C ARG A 495 -24.48 19.39 -11.04
N ASP A 496 -24.61 20.65 -11.43
CA ASP A 496 -25.02 21.05 -12.78
C ASP A 496 -24.03 20.55 -13.85
N VAL A 497 -22.73 20.48 -13.53
CA VAL A 497 -21.70 19.99 -14.45
C VAL A 497 -21.71 18.45 -14.55
N LEU A 498 -21.83 17.74 -13.42
CA LEU A 498 -21.84 16.27 -13.42
C LEU A 498 -23.15 15.70 -13.95
N LEU A 499 -24.27 16.33 -13.60
CA LEU A 499 -25.63 15.83 -13.75
C LEU A 499 -26.52 16.92 -14.39
N PRO A 500 -26.20 17.36 -15.62
CA PRO A 500 -26.98 18.39 -16.30
C PRO A 500 -28.42 17.90 -16.48
N ASP A 501 -29.39 18.77 -16.20
CA ASP A 501 -30.82 18.52 -16.34
C ASP A 501 -31.37 17.35 -15.48
N VAL A 502 -30.66 16.93 -14.43
CA VAL A 502 -31.10 15.86 -13.51
C VAL A 502 -31.80 16.45 -12.29
N ASP A 503 -33.11 16.17 -12.18
CA ASP A 503 -33.92 16.56 -11.03
C ASP A 503 -33.64 15.74 -9.75
N ASP A 504 -34.21 16.17 -8.63
CA ASP A 504 -34.03 15.49 -7.33
C ASP A 504 -34.62 14.08 -7.32
N GLU A 505 -35.63 13.83 -8.16
CA GLU A 505 -36.25 12.51 -8.26
C GLU A 505 -35.30 11.49 -8.89
N MET A 506 -34.72 11.82 -10.05
CA MET A 506 -33.75 10.97 -10.73
C MET A 506 -32.48 10.83 -9.90
N LEU A 507 -32.01 11.92 -9.27
CA LEU A 507 -30.85 11.86 -8.38
C LEU A 507 -31.10 10.94 -7.18
N GLY A 508 -32.25 11.07 -6.52
CA GLY A 508 -32.64 10.19 -5.41
C GLY A 508 -32.71 8.72 -5.83
N ARG A 509 -33.26 8.45 -7.01
CA ARG A 509 -33.32 7.10 -7.60
C ARG A 509 -31.93 6.54 -7.86
N ALA A 510 -31.04 7.32 -8.48
CA ALA A 510 -29.66 6.95 -8.76
C ALA A 510 -28.88 6.68 -7.47
N MET A 511 -28.88 7.61 -6.50
CA MET A 511 -28.18 7.43 -5.22
C MET A 511 -28.69 6.23 -4.44
N SER A 512 -30.01 6.03 -4.35
CA SER A 512 -30.60 4.88 -3.66
C SER A 512 -30.20 3.56 -4.33
N THR A 513 -30.14 3.53 -5.66
CA THR A 513 -29.78 2.33 -6.43
C THR A 513 -28.31 2.00 -6.29
N VAL A 514 -27.42 2.99 -6.47
CA VAL A 514 -25.98 2.80 -6.30
C VAL A 514 -25.65 2.38 -4.86
N ALA A 515 -26.27 2.98 -3.85
CA ALA A 515 -26.08 2.60 -2.46
C ALA A 515 -26.49 1.14 -2.20
N ARG A 516 -27.63 0.72 -2.77
CA ARG A 516 -28.08 -0.68 -2.67
C ARG A 516 -27.09 -1.65 -3.32
N VAL A 517 -26.59 -1.33 -4.52
CA VAL A 517 -25.61 -2.18 -5.22
C VAL A 517 -24.27 -2.21 -4.49
N ALA A 518 -23.80 -1.09 -3.94
CA ALA A 518 -22.60 -1.06 -3.11
C ALA A 518 -22.78 -1.94 -1.85
N HIS A 519 -23.96 -1.91 -1.24
CA HIS A 519 -24.27 -2.73 -0.06
C HIS A 519 -24.34 -4.25 -0.36
N THR A 520 -24.68 -4.67 -1.60
CA THR A 520 -24.62 -6.11 -1.93
C THR A 520 -23.19 -6.66 -1.93
N VAL A 521 -22.19 -5.81 -2.20
CA VAL A 521 -20.76 -6.14 -2.06
C VAL A 521 -20.41 -6.43 -0.59
N VAL A 522 -20.93 -5.60 0.33
CA VAL A 522 -20.79 -5.78 1.79
C VAL A 522 -21.44 -7.08 2.26
N GLN A 523 -22.69 -7.34 1.84
CA GLN A 523 -23.42 -8.55 2.24
C GLN A 523 -22.77 -9.85 1.75
N GLY A 524 -22.01 -9.79 0.64
CA GLY A 524 -21.20 -10.91 0.19
C GLY A 524 -19.98 -11.20 1.08
N GLY A 525 -19.67 -10.35 2.07
CA GLY A 525 -18.47 -10.43 2.89
C GLY A 525 -17.24 -9.77 2.26
N TRP A 526 -17.44 -8.92 1.24
CA TRP A 526 -16.37 -8.33 0.41
C TRP A 526 -16.32 -6.80 0.49
N GLY A 527 -17.10 -6.16 1.36
CA GLY A 527 -17.17 -4.69 1.43
C GLY A 527 -17.36 -4.13 2.84
N LEU A 528 -17.11 -2.83 2.96
CA LEU A 528 -17.13 -2.07 4.22
C LEU A 528 -17.91 -0.75 4.10
N TRP A 529 -18.68 -0.60 3.02
CA TRP A 529 -19.34 0.65 2.65
C TRP A 529 -20.79 0.71 3.11
N ASP A 530 -21.17 1.79 3.79
CA ASP A 530 -22.56 2.13 4.09
C ASP A 530 -22.77 3.65 3.98
N VAL A 531 -24.02 4.09 3.95
CA VAL A 531 -24.37 5.51 4.00
C VAL A 531 -24.34 5.96 5.46
N GLU A 532 -23.39 6.83 5.82
CA GLU A 532 -23.20 7.36 7.17
C GLU A 532 -23.41 8.89 7.27
N ASP A 533 -23.30 9.64 6.17
CA ASP A 533 -23.54 11.09 6.14
C ASP A 533 -25.05 11.37 6.27
N ASN A 534 -25.42 12.10 7.33
CA ASN A 534 -26.81 12.45 7.64
C ASN A 534 -27.54 13.17 6.49
N THR A 535 -26.83 13.97 5.70
CA THR A 535 -27.41 14.70 4.55
C THR A 535 -27.79 13.73 3.45
N VAL A 536 -26.87 12.83 3.10
CA VAL A 536 -27.04 11.80 2.07
C VAL A 536 -28.13 10.82 2.50
N MET A 537 -28.05 10.33 3.74
CA MET A 537 -29.02 9.41 4.31
C MET A 537 -30.44 9.99 4.28
N LYS A 538 -30.59 11.24 4.74
CA LYS A 538 -31.89 11.91 4.75
C LYS A 538 -32.44 12.07 3.34
N PHE A 539 -31.63 12.52 2.38
CA PHE A 539 -32.04 12.69 0.99
C PHE A 539 -32.55 11.38 0.37
N ILE A 540 -31.81 10.27 0.54
CA ILE A 540 -32.21 8.94 0.06
C ILE A 540 -33.50 8.47 0.76
N GLN A 541 -33.65 8.69 2.07
CA GLN A 541 -34.84 8.29 2.82
C GLN A 541 -36.09 9.09 2.42
N ASP A 542 -35.95 10.41 2.24
CA ASP A 542 -37.03 11.27 1.80
C ASP A 542 -37.51 10.85 0.39
N TRP A 543 -36.58 10.61 -0.54
CA TRP A 543 -36.92 10.07 -1.87
C TRP A 543 -37.61 8.71 -1.79
N ARG A 544 -37.13 7.76 -0.97
CA ARG A 544 -37.75 6.43 -0.82
C ARG A 544 -39.19 6.52 -0.30
N ARG A 545 -39.46 7.45 0.60
CA ARG A 545 -40.81 7.72 1.12
C ARG A 545 -41.71 8.24 -0.01
N GLU A 546 -41.24 9.22 -0.77
CA GLU A 546 -41.99 9.81 -1.88
C GLU A 546 -42.24 8.82 -3.03
N ASP A 547 -41.27 7.95 -3.35
CA ASP A 547 -41.44 6.86 -4.34
C ASP A 547 -42.47 5.82 -3.86
N ALA A 548 -42.45 5.45 -2.57
CA ALA A 548 -43.43 4.53 -1.99
C ALA A 548 -44.85 5.11 -2.00
N GLU A 549 -45.02 6.40 -1.70
CA GLU A 549 -46.31 7.10 -1.78
C GLU A 549 -46.85 7.12 -3.21
N ARG A 550 -46.00 7.37 -4.20
CA ARG A 550 -46.39 7.36 -5.62
C ARG A 550 -46.85 5.97 -6.08
N ARG A 551 -46.07 4.92 -5.78
CA ARG A 551 -46.43 3.53 -6.13
C ARG A 551 -47.65 2.99 -5.38
N GLY A 552 -47.98 3.55 -4.22
CA GLY A 552 -49.20 3.22 -3.47
C GLY A 552 -50.45 3.97 -3.95
N SER A 553 -50.28 4.97 -4.81
CA SER A 553 -51.36 5.78 -5.39
C SER A 553 -51.74 5.38 -6.83
N GLU A 554 -50.93 4.54 -7.47
CA GLU A 554 -51.20 3.83 -8.73
C GLU A 554 -51.86 2.46 -8.46
#